data_AF-A0A926BBU5-F1
#
_entry.id   AF-A0A926BBU5-F1
#
_cell.length_a   1.000
_cell.length_b   1.000
_cell.length_c   1.000
_cell.angle_alpha   90.00
_cell.angle_beta   90.00
_cell.angle_gamma   90.00
#
_symmetry.space_group_name_H-M   'P 1'
#
loop_
_entity.id
_entity.type
_entity.pdbx_description
1 polymer ?
#
loop_
_entity_poly.entity_id
_entity_poly.type
_entity_poly.pdbx_seq_one_letter_code
_entity_poly.pdbx_strand_id
1 'polypeptide(L)' 'MPQPIVVVDAFAERAFAGNPAAVCIMDRPANESWMRLVAREMNLSETAFLHPD' A
#
# COMPACT_ATOMS: atom_id res chain seq x y z
N MET A 1 8.85 8.58 -12.35
CA MET A 1 9.52 8.61 -11.03
C MET A 1 9.16 7.31 -10.31
N PRO A 2 10.04 6.73 -9.49
CA PRO A 2 9.71 5.54 -8.72
C PRO A 2 8.57 5.89 -7.75
N GLN A 3 7.64 4.95 -7.57
CA GLN A 3 6.49 5.10 -6.69
C GLN A 3 6.85 4.56 -5.30
N PRO A 4 6.91 5.39 -4.24
CA PRO A 4 7.26 4.91 -2.90
C PRO A 4 6.11 4.04 -2.33
N ILE A 5 6.48 2.84 -1.90
CA ILE A 5 5.60 1.88 -1.24
C ILE A 5 6.30 1.42 0.04
N VAL A 6 5.59 1.47 1.16
CA VAL A 6 6.03 0.90 2.44
C VAL A 6 5.10 -0.24 2.84
N VAL A 7 5.64 -1.25 3.50
CA VAL A 7 4.84 -2.33 4.12
C VAL A 7 4.81 -2.08 5.62
N VAL A 8 3.61 -2.06 6.19
CA VAL A 8 3.38 -1.90 7.63
C VAL A 8 2.60 -3.08 8.16
N ASP A 9 2.97 -3.52 9.36
CA ASP A 9 2.27 -4.56 10.10
C ASP A 9 1.19 -3.88 10.96
N ALA A 10 -0.06 -3.87 10.48
CA ALA A 10 -1.17 -3.26 11.18
C ALA A 10 -1.57 -4.08 12.42
N PHE A 11 -2.02 -3.39 13.46
CA PHE A 11 -2.40 -3.99 14.76
C PHE A 11 -1.27 -4.76 15.45
N ALA A 12 -0.01 -4.34 15.23
CA ALA A 12 1.18 -4.92 15.83
C ALA A 12 2.11 -3.86 16.41
N GLU A 13 2.79 -4.21 17.51
CA GLU A 13 3.84 -3.39 18.14
C GLU A 13 5.26 -3.80 17.70
N ARG A 14 5.38 -4.89 16.92
CA ARG A 14 6.66 -5.43 16.43
C ARG A 14 6.47 -6.06 15.04
N ALA A 15 7.57 -6.18 14.30
CA ALA A 15 7.58 -6.82 12.99
C ALA A 15 7.17 -8.30 13.03
N PHE A 16 6.63 -8.79 11.92
CA PHE A 16 6.17 -10.18 11.72
C PHE A 16 4.99 -10.57 12.61
N ALA A 17 4.15 -9.60 12.99
CA ALA A 17 2.92 -9.81 13.74
C ALA A 17 1.79 -8.97 13.13
N GLY A 18 0.54 -9.24 13.49
CA GLY A 18 -0.60 -8.46 12.97
C GLY A 18 -0.92 -8.77 11.50
N ASN A 19 -1.42 -7.76 10.78
CA ASN A 19 -1.81 -7.87 9.37
C ASN A 19 -0.91 -6.98 8.48
N PRO A 20 -0.07 -7.56 7.60
CA PRO A 20 0.75 -6.76 6.70
C PRO A 20 -0.10 -6.08 5.63
N ALA A 21 0.10 -4.77 5.46
CA ALA A 21 -0.54 -3.96 4.44
C ALA A 21 0.49 -3.10 3.70
N ALA A 22 0.32 -2.97 2.38
CA ALA A 22 1.12 -2.04 1.59
C ALA A 22 0.48 -0.64 1.60
N VAL A 23 1.30 0.41 1.69
CA VAL A 23 0.87 1.80 1.57
C VAL A 23 1.67 2.48 0.47
N CYS A 24 0.98 2.89 -0.59
CA CYS A 24 1.52 3.62 -1.73
C CYS A 24 1.32 5.12 -1.51
N ILE A 25 2.42 5.89 -1.44
CA ILE A 25 2.39 7.33 -1.14
C ILE A 25 2.47 8.12 -2.44
N MET A 26 1.40 8.82 -2.82
CA MET A 26 1.25 9.44 -4.13
C MET A 26 0.97 10.94 -4.02
N ASP A 27 1.46 11.73 -4.99
CA ASP A 27 1.13 13.15 -5.07
C ASP A 27 -0.29 13.41 -5.59
N ARG A 28 -0.85 12.43 -6.32
CA ARG A 28 -2.19 12.49 -6.93
C ARG A 28 -2.78 11.09 -7.10
N PRO A 29 -4.11 10.93 -7.13
CA PRO A 29 -4.74 9.64 -7.38
C PRO A 29 -4.36 9.06 -8.75
N ALA A 30 -4.11 7.75 -8.77
CA ALA A 30 -3.93 6.96 -9.98
C ALA A 30 -5.27 6.37 -10.49
N ASN A 31 -5.27 5.79 -11.69
CA ASN A 31 -6.45 5.07 -12.19
C ASN A 31 -6.70 3.80 -11.38
N GLU A 32 -7.96 3.47 -11.10
CA GLU A 32 -8.36 2.26 -10.35
C GLU A 32 -7.77 0.97 -10.92
N SER A 33 -7.68 0.83 -12.24
CA SER A 33 -7.14 -0.36 -12.90
C SER A 33 -5.67 -0.55 -12.56
N TRP A 34 -4.91 0.55 -12.53
CA TRP A 34 -3.52 0.53 -12.09
C TRP A 34 -3.42 0.20 -10.60
N MET A 35 -4.27 0.80 -9.75
CA MET A 35 -4.31 0.50 -8.32
C MET A 35 -4.58 -0.99 -8.05
N ARG A 36 -5.51 -1.60 -8.79
CA ARG A 36 -5.77 -3.06 -8.70
C ARG A 36 -4.57 -3.91 -9.12
N LEU A 37 -3.84 -3.50 -10.17
CA LEU A 37 -2.62 -4.20 -10.60
C LEU A 37 -1.52 -4.12 -9.55
N VAL A 38 -1.31 -2.94 -8.96
CA VAL A 38 -0.34 -2.76 -7.86
C VAL A 38 -0.72 -3.59 -6.65
N ALA A 39 -1.99 -3.56 -6.22
CA ALA A 39 -2.46 -4.36 -5.09
C ALA A 39 -2.24 -5.86 -5.32
N ARG A 40 -2.47 -6.34 -6.56
CA ARG A 40 -2.22 -7.72 -6.95
C ARG A 40 -0.73 -8.07 -6.94
N GLU A 41 0.13 -7.16 -7.40
CA GLU A 41 1.58 -7.35 -7.38
C GLU A 41 2.12 -7.44 -5.95
N MET A 42 1.61 -6.59 -5.04
CA MET A 42 2.00 -6.63 -3.62
C MET A 42 1.55 -7.92 -2.93
N ASN A 43 0.44 -8.52 -3.38
CA ASN A 43 -0.08 -9.79 -2.89
C ASN A 43 -0.21 -9.87 -1.35
N LEU A 44 -0.62 -8.76 -0.73
CA LEU A 44 -0.99 -8.65 0.68
C LEU A 44 -2.52 -8.56 0.82
N SER A 45 -3.02 -8.64 2.04
CA SER A 45 -4.45 -8.51 2.35
C SER A 45 -5.03 -7.24 1.73
N GLU A 46 -4.34 -6.10 1.93
CA GLU A 46 -4.73 -4.81 1.40
C GLU A 46 -3.55 -3.99 0.89
N THR A 47 -3.85 -3.07 -0.03
CA THR A 47 -2.95 -1.98 -0.45
C THR A 47 -3.70 -0.65 -0.40
N ALA A 48 -3.23 0.27 0.44
CA ALA A 48 -3.78 1.61 0.56
C ALA A 48 -3.05 2.59 -0.38
N PHE A 49 -3.80 3.53 -0.96
CA PHE A 49 -3.28 4.57 -1.85
C PHE A 49 -3.49 5.93 -1.19
N LEU A 50 -2.44 6.45 -0.56
CA LEU A 50 -2.46 7.73 0.14
C LEU A 50 -2.14 8.86 -0.85
N HIS A 51 -2.96 9.91 -0.86
CA HIS A 51 -2.70 11.14 -1.59
C HIS A 51 -3.23 12.35 -0.79
N PRO A 52 -2.69 13.56 -0.99
CA PRO A 52 -3.27 14.77 -0.42
C PRO A 52 -4.68 15.03 -0.98
N ASP A 53 -5.47 15.77 -0.20
CA ASP A 53 -6.78 16.30 -0.62
C ASP A 53 -6.63 17.44 -1.66
#